data_AF-A0A3G8YHT5-F1
#
_entry.id   AF-A0A3G8YHT5-F1
#
_cell.length_a   1.000
_cell.length_b   1.000
_cell.length_c   1.000
_cell.angle_alpha   90.00
_cell.angle_beta   90.00
_cell.angle_gamma   90.00
#
_symmetry.space_group_name_H-M   'P 1'
#
loop_
_entity.id
_entity.type
_entity.pdbx_description
1 polymer ?
#
loop_
_entity_poly.entity_id
_entity_poly.type
_entity_poly.pdbx_seq_one_letter_code
_entity_poly.pdbx_strand_id
1 'polypeptide(L)'
;MKSKLNNAAKRSAVSLALTLLTVGLAQNSGGVPETSVSQALKRTITIGGDLKQWDGLPQYKVILSNGVPSVPVGSSGYFSLAYDDSNLYVLGVFDQPRDTVKAVLKSDAGEWWNDDVMELYLRTQPFVSAPADLHFAVNPAGERFKAYTATTDYKSVGRIEDNRWVLELALPLNSATLPAVKAGDVWGLKVGREHQKAAEFPIWPVGGDFSSPNNYGYLAFTEQPATASALATEITAKLGKSLAGSPLESRLSDIGSYSVYYGNQAADVEKLLNYDLAIVQPSTVNAEQLKMLHDNGTRVVAYMTIGELDRNNAAAPTVDPSWILGENKNWGSQFIDASQPGWQKIVADQAAKLKKQGFDGFFLDTLDTADLYPKIAPGLVKIVQDLRATYPDAVIVQNRGFALLNQTAPSIDAVMYESFSSSYNFDKKTYGNVNGDPSFVEALSKRGLKVLALDYAQPEQQDLITRDYQRAKSFGFVPYVSTINLDKVYEANP
;
A
#
# COMPACT_ATOMS: atom_id res chain seq x y z
N MET A 1 -34.32 34.04 3.95
CA MET A 1 -32.92 34.38 4.34
C MET A 1 -32.11 33.17 4.82
N LYS A 2 -32.67 32.23 5.61
CA LYS A 2 -31.95 31.01 6.07
C LYS A 2 -31.48 30.04 4.96
N SER A 3 -32.16 29.98 3.81
CA SER A 3 -31.75 29.10 2.69
C SER A 3 -30.56 29.61 1.87
N LYS A 4 -30.34 30.94 1.81
CA LYS A 4 -29.21 31.54 1.09
C LYS A 4 -27.89 31.42 1.90
N LEU A 5 -27.98 31.43 3.23
CA LEU A 5 -26.84 31.24 4.13
C LEU A 5 -26.31 29.78 4.12
N ASN A 6 -27.19 28.77 4.00
CA ASN A 6 -26.78 27.36 3.88
C ASN A 6 -26.11 27.04 2.53
N ASN A 7 -26.51 27.70 1.44
CA ASN A 7 -25.84 27.54 0.15
C ASN A 7 -24.49 28.28 0.08
N ALA A 8 -24.33 29.38 0.79
CA ALA A 8 -23.04 30.07 0.92
C ALA A 8 -22.05 29.23 1.76
N ALA A 9 -22.49 28.65 2.88
CA ALA A 9 -21.66 27.78 3.71
C ALA A 9 -21.22 26.49 2.99
N LYS A 10 -22.10 25.86 2.21
CA LYS A 10 -21.74 24.70 1.36
C LYS A 10 -20.78 25.06 0.23
N ARG A 11 -20.94 26.23 -0.41
CA ARG A 11 -19.99 26.69 -1.44
C ARG A 11 -18.64 27.09 -0.85
N SER A 12 -18.60 27.68 0.34
CA SER A 12 -17.35 27.96 1.05
C SER A 12 -16.64 26.70 1.55
N ALA A 13 -17.36 25.66 1.98
CA ALA A 13 -16.77 24.37 2.35
C ALA A 13 -16.23 23.60 1.13
N VAL A 14 -16.93 23.64 -0.01
CA VAL A 14 -16.46 23.07 -1.28
C VAL A 14 -15.26 23.85 -1.83
N SER A 15 -15.26 25.19 -1.73
CA SER A 15 -14.09 25.99 -2.09
C SER A 15 -12.91 25.78 -1.13
N LEU A 16 -13.12 25.57 0.17
CA LEU A 16 -12.02 25.28 1.11
C LEU A 16 -11.42 23.88 0.87
N ALA A 17 -12.25 22.89 0.51
CA ALA A 17 -11.80 21.56 0.09
C ALA A 17 -11.02 21.61 -1.24
N LEU A 18 -11.43 22.46 -2.18
CA LEU A 18 -10.70 22.70 -3.44
C LEU A 18 -9.41 23.52 -3.24
N THR A 19 -9.38 24.38 -2.21
CA THR A 19 -8.19 25.16 -1.85
C THR A 19 -7.17 24.31 -1.07
N LEU A 20 -7.61 23.28 -0.35
CA LEU A 20 -6.72 22.29 0.26
C LEU A 20 -6.19 21.26 -0.74
N LEU A 21 -6.92 20.99 -1.82
CA LEU A 21 -6.39 20.23 -2.96
C LEU A 21 -5.27 20.97 -3.72
N THR A 22 -5.25 22.31 -3.66
CA THR A 22 -4.24 23.12 -4.35
C THR A 22 -2.99 23.41 -3.52
N VAL A 23 -2.99 23.11 -2.22
CA VAL A 23 -1.76 23.15 -1.39
C VAL A 23 -0.93 21.86 -1.55
N GLY A 24 -1.51 20.79 -2.10
CA GLY A 24 -0.77 19.57 -2.50
C GLY A 24 -0.15 19.61 -3.90
N LEU A 25 -0.46 20.63 -4.72
CA LEU A 25 -0.03 20.71 -6.13
C LEU A 25 1.24 21.56 -6.35
N ALA A 26 1.95 21.90 -5.28
CA ALA A 26 3.21 22.64 -5.36
C ALA A 26 4.35 21.95 -4.58
N GLN A 27 4.50 20.63 -4.71
CA GLN A 27 5.80 19.96 -4.54
C GLN A 27 5.96 18.89 -5.62
N ASN A 28 6.08 19.37 -6.86
CA ASN A 28 6.48 18.57 -8.01
C ASN A 28 8.02 18.38 -8.02
N SER A 29 8.57 18.02 -6.87
CA SER A 29 9.94 17.54 -6.73
C SER A 29 9.82 16.11 -6.26
N GLY A 30 10.23 15.13 -7.06
CA GLY A 30 10.16 13.69 -6.74
C GLY A 30 11.03 13.24 -5.55
N GLY A 31 11.18 14.08 -4.52
CA GLY A 31 11.92 13.83 -3.30
C GLY A 31 11.00 13.64 -2.09
N VAL A 32 11.63 13.35 -0.96
CA VAL A 32 10.96 13.11 0.32
C VAL A 32 10.36 14.43 0.86
N PRO A 33 9.06 14.48 1.19
CA PRO A 33 8.44 15.67 1.78
C PRO A 33 9.02 15.99 3.17
N GLU A 34 9.19 17.27 3.50
CA GLU A 34 9.67 17.71 4.81
C GLU A 34 8.76 17.23 5.96
N THR A 35 7.45 17.11 5.70
CA THR A 35 6.46 16.61 6.66
C THR A 35 6.62 15.12 6.98
N SER A 36 7.36 14.39 6.14
CA SER A 36 7.61 12.95 6.27
C SER A 36 8.98 12.64 6.88
N VAL A 37 9.66 13.64 7.44
CA VAL A 37 10.98 13.48 8.05
C VAL A 37 10.96 13.80 9.53
N SER A 38 11.52 12.90 10.33
CA SER A 38 11.77 13.05 11.74
C SER A 38 13.26 12.86 12.08
N GLN A 39 13.65 13.25 13.29
CA GLN A 39 15.02 13.09 13.77
C GLN A 39 15.06 12.61 15.22
N ALA A 40 15.96 11.67 15.50
CA ALA A 40 16.40 11.33 16.84
C ALA A 40 17.68 12.10 17.12
N LEU A 41 17.74 12.79 18.26
CA LEU A 41 18.91 13.55 18.70
C LEU A 41 19.74 12.76 19.70
N LYS A 42 21.06 12.85 19.62
CA LYS A 42 21.94 12.17 20.57
C LYS A 42 21.75 12.75 21.97
N ARG A 43 21.08 12.00 22.84
CA ARG A 43 20.74 12.34 24.22
C ARG A 43 20.31 11.08 24.97
N THR A 44 20.93 10.84 26.12
CA THR A 44 20.47 9.79 27.05
C THR A 44 19.24 10.27 27.81
N ILE A 45 18.19 9.44 27.80
CA ILE A 45 16.94 9.67 28.52
C ILE A 45 16.79 8.61 29.61
N THR A 46 16.39 9.06 30.80
CA THR A 46 15.91 8.15 31.85
C THR A 46 14.39 8.08 31.77
N ILE A 47 13.87 7.02 31.14
CA ILE A 47 12.42 6.78 31.05
C ILE A 47 11.81 6.68 32.46
N GLY A 48 10.60 7.19 32.64
CA GLY A 48 9.99 7.32 33.96
C GLY A 48 10.50 8.51 34.80
N GLY A 49 11.50 9.25 34.32
CA GLY A 49 12.04 10.46 34.95
C GLY A 49 11.20 11.73 34.74
N ASP A 50 11.81 12.90 34.97
CA ASP A 50 11.21 14.21 34.71
C ASP A 50 11.09 14.44 33.20
N LEU A 51 9.90 14.83 32.72
CA LEU A 51 9.65 15.06 31.29
C LEU A 51 10.45 16.22 30.71
N LYS A 52 11.00 17.13 31.54
CA LYS A 52 11.87 18.23 31.08
C LYS A 52 13.12 17.77 30.32
N GLN A 53 13.55 16.53 30.50
CA GLN A 53 14.67 15.95 29.73
C GLN A 53 14.39 15.90 28.21
N TRP A 54 13.11 15.94 27.82
CA TRP A 54 12.67 16.02 26.42
C TRP A 54 12.61 17.45 25.88
N ASP A 55 12.78 18.47 26.72
CA ASP A 55 12.73 19.87 26.29
C ASP A 55 13.79 20.16 25.23
N GLY A 56 13.39 20.94 24.22
CA GLY A 56 14.22 21.27 23.06
C GLY A 56 14.38 20.17 22.02
N LEU A 57 13.81 18.97 22.24
CA LEU A 57 13.70 17.97 21.17
C LEU A 57 12.56 18.33 20.20
N PRO A 58 12.73 18.11 18.88
CA PRO A 58 11.66 18.28 17.90
C PRO A 58 10.43 17.45 18.23
N GLN A 59 9.26 17.99 17.91
CA GLN A 59 7.97 17.35 18.12
C GLN A 59 7.29 17.13 16.77
N TYR A 60 6.86 15.89 16.53
CA TYR A 60 6.21 15.47 15.29
C TYR A 60 4.75 15.19 15.55
N LYS A 61 3.86 15.89 14.86
CA LYS A 61 2.41 15.84 15.12
C LYS A 61 1.79 14.57 14.53
N VAL A 62 0.97 13.89 15.34
CA VAL A 62 0.16 12.74 14.93
C VAL A 62 -1.29 13.22 14.85
N ILE A 63 -1.73 13.60 13.65
CA ILE A 63 -2.98 14.36 13.46
C ILE A 63 -3.85 13.91 12.29
N LEU A 64 -3.36 13.05 11.40
CA LEU A 64 -4.09 12.61 10.22
C LEU A 64 -4.69 11.24 10.45
N SER A 65 -6.01 11.09 10.26
CA SER A 65 -6.75 9.84 10.43
C SER A 65 -6.20 8.68 9.59
N ASN A 66 -6.52 7.45 9.96
CA ASN A 66 -6.22 6.24 9.20
C ASN A 66 -7.09 6.01 7.94
N GLY A 67 -8.07 6.87 7.67
CA GLY A 67 -8.87 6.82 6.43
C GLY A 67 -8.16 7.45 5.24
N VAL A 68 -8.68 7.24 4.02
CA VAL A 68 -8.18 7.89 2.80
C VAL A 68 -9.33 8.55 2.01
N PRO A 69 -9.24 9.86 1.70
CA PRO A 69 -8.18 10.79 2.10
C PRO A 69 -8.12 10.97 3.62
N SER A 70 -6.92 11.06 4.17
CA SER A 70 -6.71 11.30 5.60
C SER A 70 -7.21 12.70 5.97
N VAL A 71 -7.93 12.80 7.09
CA VAL A 71 -8.45 14.07 7.60
C VAL A 71 -7.85 14.39 8.97
N PRO A 72 -7.75 15.67 9.37
CA PRO A 72 -7.35 16.03 10.72
C PRO A 72 -8.30 15.44 11.77
N VAL A 73 -7.74 14.90 12.87
CA VAL A 73 -8.50 14.40 14.03
C VAL A 73 -8.61 15.45 15.14
N GLY A 74 -9.59 15.29 16.04
CA GLY A 74 -9.74 16.14 17.22
C GLY A 74 -8.76 15.82 18.34
N SER A 75 -8.41 14.54 18.51
CA SER A 75 -7.57 14.05 19.61
C SER A 75 -6.12 13.91 19.17
N SER A 76 -5.48 15.05 18.91
CA SER A 76 -4.10 15.12 18.43
C SER A 76 -3.08 14.61 19.44
N GLY A 77 -1.84 14.45 18.97
CA GLY A 77 -0.69 14.32 19.84
C GLY A 77 0.59 14.62 19.11
N TYR A 78 1.70 14.31 19.76
CA TYR A 78 3.00 14.35 19.15
C TYR A 78 3.91 13.26 19.69
N PHE A 79 4.98 13.00 18.95
CA PHE A 79 6.10 12.23 19.45
C PHE A 79 7.42 13.00 19.34
N SER A 80 8.39 12.61 20.15
CA SER A 80 9.78 13.08 20.11
C SER A 80 10.72 11.90 20.24
N LEU A 81 11.93 12.05 19.70
CA LEU A 81 12.90 10.96 19.60
C LEU A 81 14.28 11.43 20.08
N ALA A 82 14.95 10.54 20.80
CA ALA A 82 16.33 10.70 21.23
C ALA A 82 17.05 9.35 21.12
N TYR A 83 18.38 9.34 21.08
CA TYR A 83 19.13 8.10 21.11
C TYR A 83 20.45 8.27 21.86
N ASP A 84 20.99 7.16 22.34
CA ASP A 84 22.38 7.05 22.73
C ASP A 84 22.99 5.76 22.17
N ASP A 85 24.16 5.36 22.65
CA ASP A 85 24.83 4.16 22.15
C ASP A 85 24.11 2.86 22.54
N SER A 86 23.14 2.93 23.46
CA SER A 86 22.41 1.77 24.01
C SER A 86 20.95 1.72 23.61
N ASN A 87 20.26 2.86 23.45
CA ASN A 87 18.81 2.87 23.21
C ASN A 87 18.37 3.92 22.19
N LEU A 88 17.31 3.58 21.46
CA LEU A 88 16.41 4.55 20.85
C LEU A 88 15.30 4.86 21.86
N TYR A 89 15.18 6.14 22.21
CA TYR A 89 14.16 6.65 23.12
C TYR A 89 13.02 7.27 22.33
N VAL A 90 11.80 6.91 22.68
CA VAL A 90 10.58 7.45 22.05
C VAL A 90 9.67 8.02 23.13
N LEU A 91 9.24 9.26 22.94
CA LEU A 91 8.19 9.90 23.73
C LEU A 91 6.94 10.00 22.87
N GLY A 92 5.79 9.56 23.35
CA GLY A 92 4.47 9.88 22.84
C GLY A 92 3.68 10.71 23.85
N VAL A 93 3.02 11.78 23.40
CA VAL A 93 2.14 12.62 24.21
C VAL A 93 0.85 12.85 23.43
N PHE A 94 -0.27 12.40 23.97
CA PHE A 94 -1.55 12.39 23.26
C PHE A 94 -2.66 13.04 24.09
N ASP A 95 -3.35 14.00 23.49
CA ASP A 95 -4.42 14.76 24.12
C ASP A 95 -5.65 13.86 24.27
N GLN A 96 -6.08 13.64 25.51
CA GLN A 96 -7.20 12.76 25.83
C GLN A 96 -7.62 12.93 27.30
N PRO A 97 -8.90 13.24 27.59
CA PRO A 97 -9.40 13.29 28.96
C PRO A 97 -9.21 11.96 29.69
N ARG A 98 -8.76 12.00 30.95
CA ARG A 98 -8.44 10.81 31.75
C ARG A 98 -9.52 9.73 31.77
N ASP A 99 -10.78 10.13 31.89
CA ASP A 99 -11.96 9.27 31.98
C ASP A 99 -12.35 8.64 30.63
N THR A 100 -11.68 9.04 29.55
CA THR A 100 -11.83 8.46 28.22
C THR A 100 -10.73 7.46 27.88
N VAL A 101 -9.66 7.37 28.69
CA VAL A 101 -8.51 6.50 28.46
C VAL A 101 -8.84 5.05 28.77
N LYS A 102 -8.64 4.17 27.80
CA LYS A 102 -8.79 2.72 27.90
C LYS A 102 -7.41 2.06 27.88
N ALA A 103 -6.99 1.54 29.03
CA ALA A 103 -5.70 0.90 29.22
C ALA A 103 -5.83 -0.27 30.21
N VAL A 104 -6.60 -1.29 29.83
CA VAL A 104 -6.98 -2.41 30.72
C VAL A 104 -6.34 -3.73 30.33
N LEU A 105 -5.91 -3.87 29.07
CA LEU A 105 -5.34 -5.11 28.56
C LEU A 105 -3.93 -5.36 29.10
N LYS A 106 -3.55 -6.64 29.09
CA LYS A 106 -2.25 -7.15 29.53
C LYS A 106 -1.42 -7.63 28.33
N SER A 107 -0.12 -7.82 28.55
CA SER A 107 0.85 -8.09 27.47
C SER A 107 0.55 -9.28 26.57
N ASP A 108 -0.25 -10.24 27.03
CA ASP A 108 -0.66 -11.46 26.32
C ASP A 108 -2.01 -11.34 25.58
N ALA A 109 -2.69 -10.20 25.66
CA ALA A 109 -3.94 -9.97 24.94
C ALA A 109 -3.74 -10.03 23.42
N GLY A 110 -4.53 -10.86 22.73
CA GLY A 110 -4.51 -10.99 21.28
C GLY A 110 -5.22 -9.86 20.53
N GLU A 111 -6.16 -9.18 21.19
CA GLU A 111 -6.96 -8.07 20.61
C GLU A 111 -6.57 -6.73 21.26
N TRP A 112 -5.29 -6.41 21.19
CA TRP A 112 -4.71 -5.21 21.77
C TRP A 112 -5.37 -3.90 21.30
N TRP A 113 -5.88 -3.88 20.06
CA TRP A 113 -6.65 -2.78 19.46
C TRP A 113 -7.98 -2.51 20.19
N ASN A 114 -8.32 -3.27 21.23
CA ASN A 114 -9.42 -2.91 22.11
C ASN A 114 -9.00 -1.89 23.18
N ASP A 115 -7.72 -1.61 23.42
CA ASP A 115 -7.26 -0.49 24.26
C ASP A 115 -6.96 0.75 23.40
N ASP A 116 -6.80 1.91 24.04
CA ASP A 116 -6.02 2.98 23.42
C ASP A 116 -4.56 2.51 23.36
N VAL A 117 -3.88 2.75 22.24
CA VAL A 117 -2.54 2.21 21.99
C VAL A 117 -1.71 3.24 21.25
N MET A 118 -0.43 3.32 21.56
CA MET A 118 0.57 3.89 20.66
C MET A 118 1.21 2.74 19.89
N GLU A 119 1.18 2.84 18.57
CA GLU A 119 1.88 1.91 17.68
C GLU A 119 3.07 2.61 17.04
N LEU A 120 4.18 1.89 17.00
CA LEU A 120 5.44 2.32 16.43
C LEU A 120 5.91 1.26 15.45
N TYR A 121 6.17 1.69 14.21
CA TYR A 121 6.74 0.82 13.20
C TYR A 121 8.09 1.35 12.73
N LEU A 122 9.07 0.44 12.59
CA LEU A 122 10.43 0.76 12.19
C LEU A 122 10.90 -0.10 11.02
N ARG A 123 11.68 0.53 10.12
CA ARG A 123 12.46 -0.14 9.09
C ARG A 123 13.92 0.27 9.21
N THR A 124 14.78 -0.65 9.64
CA THR A 124 16.20 -0.33 9.88
C THR A 124 17.00 -0.17 8.60
N GLN A 125 16.47 -0.66 7.47
CA GLN A 125 17.08 -0.56 6.14
C GLN A 125 16.06 -0.03 5.12
N PRO A 126 15.62 1.25 5.22
CA PRO A 126 14.51 1.76 4.40
C PRO A 126 14.84 1.90 2.91
N PHE A 127 16.10 1.67 2.51
CA PHE A 127 16.61 1.91 1.17
C PHE A 127 16.77 0.63 0.31
N VAL A 128 16.51 -0.54 0.89
CA VAL A 128 16.44 -1.81 0.12
C VAL A 128 15.09 -1.93 -0.59
N SER A 129 14.98 -2.83 -1.58
CA SER A 129 13.73 -3.02 -2.34
C SER A 129 12.55 -3.43 -1.48
N ALA A 130 12.77 -4.21 -0.41
CA ALA A 130 11.72 -4.71 0.47
C ALA A 130 12.17 -4.70 1.93
N PRO A 131 12.02 -3.54 2.61
CA PRO A 131 12.44 -3.42 4.00
C PRO A 131 11.56 -4.26 4.93
N ALA A 132 12.18 -4.92 5.90
CA ALA A 132 11.48 -5.65 6.95
C ALA A 132 10.84 -4.70 7.97
N ASP A 133 9.60 -5.00 8.36
CA ASP A 133 8.82 -4.20 9.30
C ASP A 133 8.99 -4.72 10.73
N LEU A 134 9.37 -3.84 11.65
CA LEU A 134 9.31 -4.06 13.09
C LEU A 134 8.11 -3.29 13.65
N HIS A 135 7.22 -3.98 14.33
CA HIS A 135 6.02 -3.38 14.94
C HIS A 135 6.07 -3.52 16.47
N PHE A 136 5.84 -2.40 17.15
CA PHE A 136 5.75 -2.27 18.60
C PHE A 136 4.42 -1.62 18.97
N ALA A 137 3.70 -2.18 19.93
CA ALA A 137 2.44 -1.64 20.42
C ALA A 137 2.39 -1.62 21.94
N VAL A 138 1.98 -0.48 22.51
CA VAL A 138 1.99 -0.24 23.95
C VAL A 138 0.79 0.61 24.35
N ASN A 139 0.08 0.23 25.41
CA ASN A 139 -1.05 0.99 25.91
C ASN A 139 -0.62 2.13 26.87
N PRO A 140 -1.52 3.08 27.22
CA PRO A 140 -1.23 4.19 28.13
C PRO A 140 -0.79 3.79 29.54
N ALA A 141 -1.02 2.55 29.98
CA ALA A 141 -0.50 2.04 31.24
C ALA A 141 0.98 1.62 31.16
N GLY A 142 1.59 1.71 29.97
CA GLY A 142 2.94 1.23 29.70
C GLY A 142 3.02 -0.27 29.48
N GLU A 143 1.89 -0.96 29.33
CA GLU A 143 1.86 -2.39 29.05
C GLU A 143 2.24 -2.63 27.59
N ARG A 144 3.33 -3.38 27.39
CA ARG A 144 3.78 -3.82 26.08
C ARG A 144 3.01 -5.07 25.65
N PHE A 145 2.44 -5.05 24.46
CA PHE A 145 1.86 -6.24 23.88
C PHE A 145 2.94 -7.10 23.18
N LYS A 146 2.80 -8.44 23.20
CA LYS A 146 3.83 -9.39 22.72
C LYS A 146 3.62 -9.99 21.33
N ALA A 147 2.43 -9.85 20.74
CA ALA A 147 2.05 -10.52 19.50
C ALA A 147 2.48 -9.74 18.22
N TYR A 148 3.79 -9.52 18.02
CA TYR A 148 4.29 -8.69 16.90
C TYR A 148 5.59 -9.19 16.26
N THR A 149 5.97 -8.56 15.15
CA THR A 149 7.21 -8.85 14.41
C THR A 149 8.48 -8.44 15.18
N ALA A 150 8.39 -7.52 16.15
CA ALA A 150 9.52 -7.17 16.99
C ALA A 150 9.69 -8.19 18.14
N THR A 151 10.74 -9.00 18.05
CA THR A 151 11.04 -10.05 19.03
C THR A 151 11.81 -9.57 20.25
N THR A 152 12.16 -8.28 20.33
CA THR A 152 13.01 -7.75 21.40
C THR A 152 12.22 -7.33 22.64
N ASP A 153 12.82 -7.54 23.80
CA ASP A 153 12.37 -6.93 25.04
C ASP A 153 12.81 -5.46 25.09
N TYR A 154 11.89 -4.58 25.48
CA TYR A 154 12.16 -3.16 25.64
C TYR A 154 11.41 -2.64 26.86
N LYS A 155 11.82 -1.47 27.34
CA LYS A 155 11.21 -0.84 28.51
C LYS A 155 10.18 0.20 28.07
N SER A 156 9.09 0.29 28.81
CA SER A 156 8.00 1.24 28.60
C SER A 156 7.53 1.80 29.94
N VAL A 157 7.18 3.09 29.96
CA VAL A 157 6.56 3.76 31.12
C VAL A 157 5.40 4.62 30.64
N GLY A 158 4.19 4.32 31.10
CA GLY A 158 2.98 5.09 30.83
C GLY A 158 2.62 6.02 31.99
N ARG A 159 2.10 7.21 31.68
CA ARG A 159 1.50 8.14 32.64
C ARG A 159 0.17 8.63 32.09
N ILE A 160 -0.91 8.36 32.81
CA ILE A 160 -2.24 8.90 32.49
C ILE A 160 -2.45 10.14 33.36
N GLU A 161 -2.56 11.30 32.72
CA GLU A 161 -2.79 12.60 33.35
C GLU A 161 -4.24 13.06 33.09
N ASP A 162 -4.61 14.26 33.54
CA ASP A 162 -6.02 14.68 33.49
C ASP A 162 -6.56 14.91 32.07
N ASN A 163 -5.72 15.45 31.18
CA ASN A 163 -6.10 15.81 29.80
C ASN A 163 -5.19 15.20 28.73
N ARG A 164 -4.29 14.31 29.12
CA ARG A 164 -3.39 13.62 28.20
C ARG A 164 -2.89 12.32 28.80
N TRP A 165 -2.32 11.46 27.97
CA TRP A 165 -1.43 10.41 28.44
C TRP A 165 -0.07 10.53 27.75
N VAL A 166 0.95 10.07 28.47
CA VAL A 166 2.35 10.13 28.08
C VAL A 166 2.91 8.73 28.10
N LEU A 167 3.69 8.39 27.09
CA LEU A 167 4.37 7.12 26.98
C LEU A 167 5.84 7.32 26.65
N GLU A 168 6.73 6.72 27.42
CA GLU A 168 8.17 6.70 27.16
C GLU A 168 8.64 5.28 26.89
N LEU A 169 9.37 5.09 25.80
CA LEU A 169 9.96 3.81 25.40
C LEU A 169 11.49 3.92 25.39
N ALA A 170 12.18 2.86 25.79
CA ALA A 170 13.61 2.67 25.55
C ALA A 170 13.81 1.33 24.82
N LEU A 171 14.07 1.43 23.51
CA LEU A 171 14.27 0.29 22.62
C LEU A 171 15.77 -0.03 22.54
N PRO A 172 16.20 -1.27 22.85
CA PRO A 172 17.63 -1.59 22.92
C PRO A 172 18.25 -1.65 21.52
N LEU A 173 19.20 -0.75 21.28
CA LEU A 173 20.09 -0.77 20.13
C LEU A 173 21.20 -1.81 20.34
N ASN A 174 21.92 -2.12 19.26
CA ASN A 174 22.95 -3.15 19.28
C ASN A 174 22.43 -4.49 19.83
N SER A 175 21.22 -4.86 19.42
CA SER A 175 20.52 -6.08 19.82
C SER A 175 20.26 -6.97 18.59
N ALA A 176 19.72 -8.17 18.81
CA ALA A 176 19.34 -9.07 17.72
C ALA A 176 18.28 -8.48 16.77
N THR A 177 17.50 -7.50 17.25
CA THR A 177 16.37 -6.90 16.51
C THR A 177 16.71 -5.53 15.96
N LEU A 178 17.41 -4.68 16.73
CA LEU A 178 17.77 -3.32 16.32
C LEU A 178 19.30 -3.17 16.24
N PRO A 179 19.85 -2.75 15.09
CA PRO A 179 21.29 -2.57 14.95
C PRO A 179 21.78 -1.37 15.76
N ALA A 180 23.10 -1.25 15.92
CA ALA A 180 23.71 -0.02 16.39
C ALA A 180 23.44 1.13 15.39
N VAL A 181 23.38 2.37 15.88
CA VAL A 181 23.16 3.57 15.07
C VAL A 181 24.23 4.63 15.34
N LYS A 182 24.46 5.48 14.36
CA LYS A 182 25.28 6.69 14.47
C LYS A 182 24.62 7.85 13.73
N ALA A 183 25.10 9.06 13.98
CA ALA A 183 24.63 10.22 13.26
C ALA A 183 24.82 10.07 11.74
N GLY A 184 23.79 10.44 10.98
CA GLY A 184 23.69 10.23 9.54
C GLY A 184 23.00 8.91 9.13
N ASP A 185 22.74 7.98 10.06
CA ASP A 185 21.91 6.82 9.75
C ASP A 185 20.45 7.25 9.54
N VAL A 186 19.71 6.48 8.73
CA VAL A 186 18.32 6.75 8.39
C VAL A 186 17.51 5.47 8.46
N TRP A 187 16.41 5.49 9.22
CA TRP A 187 15.42 4.42 9.30
C TRP A 187 14.08 4.88 8.72
N GLY A 188 13.20 3.93 8.39
CA GLY A 188 11.79 4.22 8.16
C GLY A 188 11.06 4.25 9.50
N LEU A 189 10.11 5.17 9.65
CA LEU A 189 9.32 5.35 10.86
C LEU A 189 7.84 5.57 10.53
N LYS A 190 6.97 4.98 11.34
CA LYS A 190 5.55 5.32 11.40
C LYS A 190 5.14 5.31 12.87
N VAL A 191 4.36 6.30 13.28
CA VAL A 191 3.85 6.43 14.65
C VAL A 191 2.37 6.71 14.58
N GLY A 192 1.58 5.80 15.14
CA GLY A 192 0.14 5.96 15.25
C GLY A 192 -0.32 5.92 16.69
N ARG A 193 -1.53 6.40 16.92
CA ARG A 193 -2.24 6.15 18.16
C ARG A 193 -3.68 5.80 17.89
N GLU A 194 -4.25 4.99 18.76
CA GLU A 194 -5.66 4.68 18.76
C GLU A 194 -6.39 5.43 19.87
N HIS A 195 -7.55 6.00 19.54
CA HIS A 195 -8.52 6.50 20.50
C HIS A 195 -9.84 5.73 20.38
N GLN A 196 -10.00 4.68 21.18
CA GLN A 196 -11.14 3.77 21.06
C GLN A 196 -12.48 4.46 21.33
N LYS A 197 -12.54 5.30 22.36
CA LYS A 197 -13.80 5.97 22.74
C LYS A 197 -14.25 7.00 21.72
N ALA A 198 -13.33 7.67 21.02
CA ALA A 198 -13.67 8.63 19.96
C ALA A 198 -13.70 8.02 18.55
N ALA A 199 -13.26 6.76 18.39
CA ALA A 199 -13.01 6.14 17.08
C ALA A 199 -12.08 7.00 16.19
N GLU A 200 -11.01 7.54 16.79
CA GLU A 200 -9.99 8.31 16.07
C GLU A 200 -8.65 7.58 16.09
N PHE A 201 -8.08 7.32 14.92
CA PHE A 201 -6.85 6.53 14.77
C PHE A 201 -5.82 7.30 13.94
N PRO A 202 -5.25 8.41 14.46
CA PRO A 202 -4.31 9.19 13.68
C PRO A 202 -2.93 8.53 13.58
N ILE A 203 -2.27 8.78 12.46
CA ILE A 203 -0.95 8.22 12.15
C ILE A 203 -0.06 9.21 11.40
N TRP A 204 1.20 9.28 11.81
CA TRP A 204 2.25 10.04 11.15
C TRP A 204 3.05 9.13 10.20
N PRO A 205 3.49 9.63 9.03
CA PRO A 205 3.44 11.03 8.56
C PRO A 205 2.18 11.49 7.82
N VAL A 206 1.53 10.63 7.04
CA VAL A 206 0.52 11.06 6.04
C VAL A 206 -0.91 10.53 6.31
N GLY A 207 -1.15 9.90 7.45
CA GLY A 207 -2.40 9.18 7.70
C GLY A 207 -2.47 7.83 6.99
N GLY A 208 -3.69 7.32 6.78
CA GLY A 208 -3.94 6.05 6.09
C GLY A 208 -3.78 4.79 6.95
N ASP A 209 -3.90 3.63 6.33
CA ASP A 209 -3.94 2.35 7.06
C ASP A 209 -2.64 2.08 7.86
N PHE A 210 -2.78 1.58 9.09
CA PHE A 210 -1.65 1.24 9.97
C PHE A 210 -0.78 0.12 9.39
N SER A 211 -1.40 -0.84 8.71
CA SER A 211 -0.73 -1.94 8.02
C SER A 211 -0.15 -1.55 6.67
N SER A 212 -0.44 -0.36 6.15
CA SER A 212 0.05 0.06 4.83
C SER A 212 1.58 0.03 4.78
N PRO A 213 2.19 -0.70 3.82
CA PRO A 213 3.64 -0.80 3.75
C PRO A 213 4.30 0.46 3.19
N ASN A 214 3.56 1.51 2.82
CA ASN A 214 4.10 2.60 2.01
C ASN A 214 3.79 4.02 2.53
N ASN A 215 3.09 4.14 3.65
CA ASN A 215 2.93 5.42 4.37
C ASN A 215 3.98 5.59 5.48
N TYR A 216 5.22 5.14 5.26
CA TYR A 216 6.34 5.39 6.17
C TYR A 216 6.94 6.77 5.95
N GLY A 217 7.31 7.44 7.04
CA GLY A 217 8.26 8.54 7.03
C GLY A 217 9.69 8.06 7.22
N TYR A 218 10.61 9.00 7.35
CA TYR A 218 12.02 8.72 7.59
C TYR A 218 12.47 9.30 8.93
N LEU A 219 13.25 8.52 9.68
CA LEU A 219 13.90 8.90 10.93
C LEU A 219 15.40 9.06 10.68
N ALA A 220 15.92 10.28 10.79
CA ALA A 220 17.35 10.56 10.75
C ALA A 220 17.98 10.59 12.15
N PHE A 221 19.13 9.97 12.32
CA PHE A 221 19.90 10.06 13.57
C PHE A 221 20.87 11.24 13.50
N THR A 222 20.85 12.13 14.49
CA THR A 222 21.57 13.42 14.47
C THR A 222 22.27 13.73 15.80
N GLU A 223 23.46 14.33 15.74
CA GLU A 223 24.15 14.84 16.95
C GLU A 223 23.57 16.18 17.43
N GLN A 224 23.12 17.01 16.49
CA GLN A 224 22.58 18.35 16.73
C GLN A 224 21.33 18.57 15.87
N PRO A 225 20.39 19.44 16.29
CA PRO A 225 19.15 19.64 15.54
C PRO A 225 19.41 20.12 14.12
N ALA A 226 18.85 19.40 13.15
CA ALA A 226 18.83 19.78 11.74
C ALA A 226 17.45 20.27 11.33
N THR A 227 17.39 21.13 10.30
CA THR A 227 16.12 21.58 9.72
C THR A 227 15.48 20.44 8.92
N ALA A 228 14.15 20.39 8.88
CA ALA A 228 13.43 19.35 8.12
C ALA A 228 13.82 19.35 6.63
N SER A 229 14.00 20.53 6.04
CA SER A 229 14.47 20.70 4.65
C SER A 229 15.85 20.08 4.38
N ALA A 230 16.81 20.26 5.30
CA ALA A 230 18.14 19.69 5.16
C ALA A 230 18.10 18.16 5.23
N LEU A 231 17.34 17.61 6.18
CA LEU A 231 17.17 16.16 6.31
C LEU A 231 16.45 15.57 5.10
N ALA A 232 15.35 16.19 4.65
CA ALA A 232 14.61 15.76 3.47
C ALA A 232 15.49 15.73 2.21
N THR A 233 16.35 16.74 2.03
CA THR A 233 17.31 16.81 0.92
C THR A 233 18.32 15.66 0.99
N GLU A 234 18.91 15.42 2.17
CA GLU A 234 19.89 14.33 2.35
C GLU A 234 19.25 12.96 2.12
N ILE A 235 18.08 12.72 2.70
CA ILE A 235 17.36 11.45 2.58
C ILE A 235 16.92 11.22 1.12
N THR A 236 16.44 12.26 0.43
CA THR A 236 16.14 12.18 -1.01
C THR A 236 17.35 11.76 -1.82
N ALA A 237 18.53 12.32 -1.53
CA ALA A 237 19.76 11.96 -2.21
C ALA A 237 20.19 10.50 -1.91
N LYS A 238 19.95 9.99 -0.70
CA LYS A 238 20.18 8.58 -0.36
C LYS A 238 19.20 7.65 -1.08
N LEU A 239 17.92 7.99 -1.07
CA LEU A 239 16.86 7.24 -1.75
C LEU A 239 17.13 7.14 -3.25
N GLY A 240 17.45 8.25 -3.92
CA GLY A 240 17.73 8.27 -5.37
C GLY A 240 18.97 7.47 -5.79
N LYS A 241 19.84 7.06 -4.85
CA LYS A 241 20.99 6.18 -5.09
C LYS A 241 20.75 4.73 -4.65
N SER A 242 19.56 4.41 -4.15
CA SER A 242 19.25 3.11 -3.57
C SER A 242 18.32 2.29 -4.46
N LEU A 243 18.25 0.98 -4.19
CA LEU A 243 17.34 0.07 -4.89
C LEU A 243 15.86 0.48 -4.72
N ALA A 244 15.51 1.04 -3.56
CA ALA A 244 14.17 1.56 -3.28
C ALA A 244 13.81 2.82 -4.10
N GLY A 245 14.80 3.60 -4.55
CA GLY A 245 14.57 4.81 -5.34
C GLY A 245 14.93 4.67 -6.82
N SER A 246 15.47 3.53 -7.25
CA SER A 246 15.81 3.28 -8.66
C SER A 246 14.59 3.49 -9.57
N PRO A 247 14.76 4.15 -10.74
CA PRO A 247 13.74 4.20 -11.77
C PRO A 247 13.26 2.80 -12.14
N LEU A 248 11.98 2.71 -12.48
CA LEU A 248 11.33 1.49 -12.94
C LEU A 248 11.08 1.63 -14.43
N GLU A 249 11.54 0.66 -15.20
CA GLU A 249 11.31 0.60 -16.64
C GLU A 249 10.01 -0.14 -16.91
N SER A 250 9.13 0.49 -17.71
CA SER A 250 7.88 -0.11 -18.14
C SER A 250 7.82 -0.17 -19.66
N ARG A 251 7.60 -1.38 -20.19
CA ARG A 251 7.26 -1.66 -21.60
C ARG A 251 5.86 -1.16 -21.97
N LEU A 252 5.14 -0.58 -21.01
CA LEU A 252 3.84 0.07 -21.17
C LEU A 252 3.96 1.59 -20.95
N SER A 253 5.18 2.15 -20.96
CA SER A 253 5.38 3.58 -20.69
C SER A 253 4.58 4.51 -21.63
N ASP A 254 4.29 4.01 -22.84
CA ASP A 254 3.64 4.65 -23.97
C ASP A 254 2.11 4.49 -24.04
N ILE A 255 1.49 3.62 -23.21
CA ILE A 255 0.02 3.44 -23.28
C ILE A 255 -0.72 4.66 -22.72
N GLY A 256 -1.82 5.01 -23.39
CA GLY A 256 -2.85 5.93 -22.92
C GLY A 256 -4.18 5.23 -22.59
N SER A 257 -4.38 4.00 -23.05
CA SER A 257 -5.61 3.23 -22.83
C SER A 257 -5.34 1.73 -22.64
N TYR A 258 -6.23 1.07 -21.90
CA TYR A 258 -6.25 -0.39 -21.81
C TYR A 258 -7.68 -0.92 -21.64
N SER A 259 -7.85 -2.22 -21.85
CA SER A 259 -9.10 -2.94 -21.64
C SER A 259 -8.88 -4.26 -20.90
N VAL A 260 -9.94 -4.72 -20.24
CA VAL A 260 -10.04 -6.08 -19.69
C VAL A 260 -11.31 -6.73 -20.22
N TYR A 261 -11.18 -7.91 -20.82
CA TYR A 261 -12.31 -8.63 -21.39
C TYR A 261 -12.12 -10.15 -21.32
N TYR A 262 -13.00 -10.81 -20.57
CA TYR A 262 -13.03 -12.26 -20.34
C TYR A 262 -14.21 -12.95 -21.02
N GLY A 263 -15.01 -12.22 -21.80
CA GLY A 263 -16.10 -12.78 -22.60
C GLY A 263 -15.61 -13.54 -23.84
N ASN A 264 -16.55 -13.95 -24.68
CA ASN A 264 -16.30 -14.73 -25.90
C ASN A 264 -17.04 -14.22 -27.15
N GLN A 265 -17.70 -13.05 -27.05
CA GLN A 265 -18.41 -12.43 -28.16
C GLN A 265 -17.41 -11.77 -29.12
N ALA A 266 -17.46 -12.15 -30.40
CA ALA A 266 -16.57 -11.63 -31.43
C ALA A 266 -16.70 -10.10 -31.61
N ALA A 267 -17.92 -9.56 -31.51
CA ALA A 267 -18.17 -8.12 -31.62
C ALA A 267 -17.47 -7.31 -30.50
N ASP A 268 -17.34 -7.87 -29.30
CA ASP A 268 -16.61 -7.21 -28.22
C ASP A 268 -15.09 -7.37 -28.36
N VAL A 269 -14.61 -8.48 -28.96
CA VAL A 269 -13.20 -8.64 -29.32
C VAL A 269 -12.76 -7.58 -30.34
N GLU A 270 -13.59 -7.26 -31.33
CA GLU A 270 -13.28 -6.19 -32.30
C GLU A 270 -13.13 -4.82 -31.63
N LYS A 271 -13.90 -4.53 -30.56
CA LYS A 271 -13.77 -3.27 -29.82
C LYS A 271 -12.42 -3.11 -29.13
N LEU A 272 -11.67 -4.20 -28.90
CA LEU A 272 -10.34 -4.15 -28.29
C LEU A 272 -9.32 -3.41 -29.17
N LEU A 273 -9.60 -3.25 -30.48
CA LEU A 273 -8.82 -2.41 -31.41
C LEU A 273 -8.73 -0.94 -31.00
N ASN A 274 -9.62 -0.48 -30.12
CA ASN A 274 -9.60 0.91 -29.64
C ASN A 274 -8.61 1.14 -28.47
N TYR A 275 -7.87 0.11 -28.07
CA TYR A 275 -7.00 0.15 -26.89
C TYR A 275 -5.55 -0.18 -27.23
N ASP A 276 -4.61 0.45 -26.52
CA ASP A 276 -3.18 0.18 -26.67
C ASP A 276 -2.78 -1.17 -26.05
N LEU A 277 -3.54 -1.61 -25.04
CA LEU A 277 -3.37 -2.86 -24.31
C LEU A 277 -4.72 -3.55 -24.08
N ALA A 278 -4.80 -4.85 -24.35
CA ALA A 278 -5.94 -5.70 -24.02
C ALA A 278 -5.50 -6.84 -23.08
N ILE A 279 -6.21 -6.99 -21.97
CA ILE A 279 -6.05 -8.09 -21.02
C ILE A 279 -7.22 -9.06 -21.22
N VAL A 280 -6.92 -10.31 -21.58
CA VAL A 280 -7.93 -11.29 -21.96
C VAL A 280 -7.72 -12.66 -21.32
N GLN A 281 -8.77 -13.48 -21.24
CA GLN A 281 -8.58 -14.90 -21.01
C GLN A 281 -7.89 -15.53 -22.24
N PRO A 282 -7.01 -16.53 -22.07
CA PRO A 282 -6.35 -17.19 -23.20
C PRO A 282 -7.30 -17.77 -24.25
N SER A 283 -8.52 -18.12 -23.85
CA SER A 283 -9.57 -18.68 -24.71
C SER A 283 -10.47 -17.62 -25.35
N THR A 284 -10.38 -16.35 -24.96
CA THR A 284 -11.24 -15.26 -25.48
C THR A 284 -10.92 -14.92 -26.94
N VAL A 285 -9.65 -15.01 -27.33
CA VAL A 285 -9.18 -14.68 -28.68
C VAL A 285 -8.61 -15.90 -29.39
N ASN A 286 -8.97 -16.07 -30.66
CA ASN A 286 -8.32 -17.05 -31.54
C ASN A 286 -7.09 -16.42 -32.25
N ALA A 287 -6.34 -17.23 -33.00
CA ALA A 287 -5.11 -16.77 -33.66
C ALA A 287 -5.34 -15.66 -34.70
N GLU A 288 -6.48 -15.67 -35.41
CA GLU A 288 -6.81 -14.63 -36.40
C GLU A 288 -7.17 -13.31 -35.72
N GLN A 289 -7.94 -13.37 -34.63
CA GLN A 289 -8.29 -12.20 -33.82
C GLN A 289 -7.06 -11.62 -33.13
N LEU A 290 -6.19 -12.46 -32.57
CA LEU A 290 -4.92 -12.01 -31.98
C LEU A 290 -4.04 -11.30 -33.01
N LYS A 291 -3.93 -11.86 -34.23
CA LYS A 291 -3.23 -11.20 -35.33
C LYS A 291 -3.87 -9.85 -35.70
N MET A 292 -5.19 -9.79 -35.80
CA MET A 292 -5.93 -8.56 -36.11
C MET A 292 -5.66 -7.46 -35.08
N LEU A 293 -5.62 -7.80 -33.79
CA LEU A 293 -5.25 -6.86 -32.71
C LEU A 293 -3.80 -6.37 -32.85
N HIS A 294 -2.85 -7.26 -33.10
CA HIS A 294 -1.44 -6.88 -33.31
C HIS A 294 -1.23 -6.01 -34.55
N ASP A 295 -1.92 -6.31 -35.67
CA ASP A 295 -1.82 -5.53 -36.90
C ASP A 295 -2.30 -4.09 -36.71
N ASN A 296 -3.16 -3.85 -35.72
CA ASN A 296 -3.62 -2.53 -35.29
C ASN A 296 -2.77 -1.90 -34.17
N GLY A 297 -1.73 -2.60 -33.69
CA GLY A 297 -0.84 -2.12 -32.64
C GLY A 297 -1.34 -2.36 -31.20
N THR A 298 -2.46 -3.05 -31.02
CA THR A 298 -2.96 -3.43 -29.69
C THR A 298 -2.10 -4.55 -29.12
N ARG A 299 -1.43 -4.31 -27.99
CA ARG A 299 -0.72 -5.36 -27.24
C ARG A 299 -1.73 -6.25 -26.52
N VAL A 300 -1.54 -7.56 -26.53
CA VAL A 300 -2.46 -8.50 -25.89
C VAL A 300 -1.73 -9.34 -24.83
N VAL A 301 -2.12 -9.19 -23.58
CA VAL A 301 -1.61 -10.01 -22.47
C VAL A 301 -2.67 -10.98 -21.97
N ALA A 302 -2.22 -12.18 -21.62
CA ALA A 302 -3.10 -13.26 -21.22
C ALA A 302 -3.18 -13.40 -19.70
N TYR A 303 -4.40 -13.58 -19.19
CA TYR A 303 -4.68 -13.87 -17.79
C TYR A 303 -3.97 -15.16 -17.32
N MET A 304 -3.37 -15.08 -16.13
CA MET A 304 -2.78 -16.19 -15.38
C MET A 304 -3.01 -15.98 -13.89
N THR A 305 -3.64 -16.95 -13.22
CA THR A 305 -3.62 -17.01 -11.75
C THR A 305 -2.32 -17.64 -11.28
N ILE A 306 -1.66 -17.04 -10.27
CA ILE A 306 -0.40 -17.56 -9.71
C ILE A 306 -0.44 -17.86 -8.21
N GLY A 307 -1.48 -17.40 -7.49
CA GLY A 307 -1.74 -17.70 -6.08
C GLY A 307 -2.92 -18.66 -5.87
N GLU A 308 -3.74 -18.87 -6.88
CA GLU A 308 -4.90 -19.77 -6.81
C GLU A 308 -4.95 -20.79 -7.96
N LEU A 309 -5.55 -21.93 -7.69
CA LEU A 309 -5.96 -22.92 -8.68
C LEU A 309 -7.43 -22.68 -9.06
N ASP A 310 -7.65 -22.25 -10.30
CA ASP A 310 -8.98 -22.18 -10.91
C ASP A 310 -9.57 -23.59 -11.09
N ARG A 311 -10.89 -23.75 -10.87
CA ARG A 311 -11.63 -25.01 -11.05
C ARG A 311 -11.48 -25.62 -12.44
N ASN A 312 -11.33 -24.77 -13.46
CA ASN A 312 -11.22 -25.17 -14.86
C ASN A 312 -9.77 -25.20 -15.35
N ASN A 313 -8.78 -25.04 -14.46
CA ASN A 313 -7.39 -25.11 -14.85
C ASN A 313 -7.04 -26.53 -15.34
N ALA A 314 -6.51 -26.64 -16.55
CA ALA A 314 -6.12 -27.92 -17.13
C ALA A 314 -5.06 -28.68 -16.32
N ALA A 315 -4.28 -27.98 -15.49
CA ALA A 315 -3.29 -28.57 -14.59
C ALA A 315 -3.87 -28.97 -13.22
N ALA A 316 -5.16 -28.72 -12.94
CA ALA A 316 -5.79 -29.10 -11.67
C ALA A 316 -5.59 -30.59 -11.31
N PRO A 317 -5.67 -31.57 -12.24
CA PRO A 317 -5.43 -32.97 -11.93
C PRO A 317 -3.98 -33.30 -11.54
N THR A 318 -3.02 -32.41 -11.83
CA THR A 318 -1.59 -32.61 -11.53
C THR A 318 -1.15 -31.87 -10.27
N VAL A 319 -2.04 -31.10 -9.64
CA VAL A 319 -1.75 -30.39 -8.39
C VAL A 319 -1.82 -31.37 -7.23
N ASP A 320 -0.76 -31.41 -6.42
CA ASP A 320 -0.76 -32.18 -5.19
C ASP A 320 -1.71 -31.52 -4.17
N PRO A 321 -2.69 -32.27 -3.62
CA PRO A 321 -3.63 -31.71 -2.65
C PRO A 321 -2.98 -31.09 -1.41
N SER A 322 -1.75 -31.51 -1.05
CA SER A 322 -0.98 -30.93 0.06
C SER A 322 -0.55 -29.48 -0.19
N TRP A 323 -0.58 -28.99 -1.43
CA TRP A 323 -0.28 -27.60 -1.77
C TRP A 323 -1.49 -26.67 -1.56
N ILE A 324 -2.69 -27.22 -1.34
CA ILE A 324 -3.92 -26.45 -1.19
C ILE A 324 -4.04 -25.93 0.25
N LEU A 325 -4.16 -24.61 0.38
CA LEU A 325 -4.23 -23.90 1.65
C LEU A 325 -5.66 -23.65 2.14
N GLY A 326 -6.62 -23.60 1.20
CA GLY A 326 -8.01 -23.28 1.46
C GLY A 326 -8.82 -23.07 0.19
N GLU A 327 -10.04 -22.56 0.33
CA GLU A 327 -10.97 -22.28 -0.78
C GLU A 327 -11.37 -20.79 -0.77
N ASN A 328 -11.36 -20.20 -1.96
CA ASN A 328 -11.94 -18.89 -2.21
C ASN A 328 -13.42 -19.06 -2.62
N LYS A 329 -14.35 -18.86 -1.68
CA LYS A 329 -15.79 -19.12 -1.91
C LYS A 329 -16.43 -18.22 -2.96
N ASN A 330 -15.89 -17.01 -3.17
CA ASN A 330 -16.48 -16.06 -4.12
C ASN A 330 -16.30 -16.53 -5.57
N TRP A 331 -15.16 -17.16 -5.87
CA TRP A 331 -14.79 -17.61 -7.21
C TRP A 331 -14.78 -19.13 -7.36
N GLY A 332 -14.83 -19.85 -6.24
CA GLY A 332 -14.76 -21.30 -6.19
C GLY A 332 -13.35 -21.87 -6.44
N SER A 333 -12.34 -21.04 -6.56
CA SER A 333 -10.93 -21.43 -6.70
C SER A 333 -10.32 -21.90 -5.37
N GLN A 334 -9.15 -22.51 -5.45
CA GLN A 334 -8.40 -22.99 -4.28
C GLN A 334 -7.13 -22.16 -4.09
N PHE A 335 -6.86 -21.69 -2.87
CA PHE A 335 -5.60 -21.02 -2.55
C PHE A 335 -4.45 -22.04 -2.59
N ILE A 336 -3.34 -21.71 -3.25
CA ILE A 336 -2.19 -22.62 -3.43
C ILE A 336 -0.94 -22.06 -2.76
N ASP A 337 -0.15 -22.93 -2.15
CA ASP A 337 1.21 -22.59 -1.72
C ASP A 337 2.12 -22.37 -2.94
N ALA A 338 2.30 -21.11 -3.31
CA ALA A 338 3.13 -20.71 -4.43
C ALA A 338 4.64 -21.01 -4.25
N SER A 339 5.06 -21.43 -3.05
CA SER A 339 6.42 -21.85 -2.76
C SER A 339 6.73 -23.25 -3.32
N GLN A 340 5.71 -24.00 -3.70
CA GLN A 340 5.85 -25.39 -4.15
C GLN A 340 6.48 -25.44 -5.55
N PRO A 341 7.61 -26.16 -5.74
CA PRO A 341 8.30 -26.21 -7.03
C PRO A 341 7.42 -26.74 -8.17
N GLY A 342 6.52 -27.67 -7.87
CA GLY A 342 5.58 -28.19 -8.87
C GLY A 342 4.55 -27.15 -9.34
N TRP A 343 4.07 -26.30 -8.44
CA TRP A 343 3.22 -25.17 -8.82
C TRP A 343 3.98 -24.14 -9.66
N GLN A 344 5.21 -23.78 -9.26
CA GLN A 344 6.06 -22.89 -10.05
C GLN A 344 6.30 -23.42 -11.47
N LYS A 345 6.47 -24.75 -11.61
CA LYS A 345 6.58 -25.39 -12.92
C LYS A 345 5.30 -25.27 -13.74
N ILE A 346 4.13 -25.51 -13.14
CA ILE A 346 2.83 -25.38 -13.82
C ILE A 346 2.66 -23.96 -14.37
N VAL A 347 2.96 -22.94 -13.56
CA VAL A 347 2.90 -21.53 -13.97
C VAL A 347 3.88 -21.24 -15.11
N ALA A 348 5.11 -21.73 -15.02
CA ALA A 348 6.13 -21.55 -16.07
C ALA A 348 5.73 -22.23 -17.39
N ASP A 349 5.18 -23.45 -17.34
CA ASP A 349 4.69 -24.18 -18.51
C ASP A 349 3.50 -23.44 -19.16
N GLN A 350 2.60 -22.87 -18.35
CA GLN A 350 1.50 -22.03 -18.84
C GLN A 350 2.04 -20.76 -19.53
N ALA A 351 2.99 -20.06 -18.93
CA ALA A 351 3.64 -18.90 -19.54
C ALA A 351 4.29 -19.24 -20.90
N ALA A 352 5.01 -20.37 -20.97
CA ALA A 352 5.62 -20.85 -22.21
C ALA A 352 4.58 -21.13 -23.30
N LYS A 353 3.45 -21.75 -22.92
CA LYS A 353 2.33 -21.99 -23.85
C LYS A 353 1.75 -20.68 -24.38
N LEU A 354 1.50 -19.69 -23.52
CA LEU A 354 0.94 -18.39 -23.91
C LEU A 354 1.90 -17.63 -24.84
N LYS A 355 3.20 -17.62 -24.55
CA LYS A 355 4.19 -17.02 -25.46
C LYS A 355 4.24 -17.71 -26.81
N LYS A 356 4.13 -19.05 -26.84
CA LYS A 356 4.05 -19.81 -28.10
C LYS A 356 2.78 -19.49 -28.90
N GLN A 357 1.68 -19.15 -28.24
CA GLN A 357 0.44 -18.72 -28.88
C GLN A 357 0.52 -17.29 -29.46
N GLY A 358 1.54 -16.51 -29.09
CA GLY A 358 1.80 -15.19 -29.64
C GLY A 358 1.39 -14.03 -28.74
N PHE A 359 0.90 -14.27 -27.52
CA PHE A 359 0.60 -13.19 -26.57
C PHE A 359 1.85 -12.37 -26.25
N ASP A 360 1.69 -11.06 -26.07
CA ASP A 360 2.79 -10.14 -25.74
C ASP A 360 3.34 -10.39 -24.33
N GLY A 361 2.48 -10.87 -23.42
CA GLY A 361 2.91 -11.28 -22.09
C GLY A 361 1.76 -11.72 -21.19
N PHE A 362 1.85 -11.38 -19.91
CA PHE A 362 1.09 -12.01 -18.83
C PHE A 362 0.41 -10.97 -17.95
N PHE A 363 -0.86 -11.22 -17.63
CA PHE A 363 -1.57 -10.57 -16.54
C PHE A 363 -1.63 -11.56 -15.37
N LEU A 364 -0.90 -11.27 -14.30
CA LEU A 364 -0.72 -12.14 -13.14
C LEU A 364 -1.71 -11.76 -12.06
N ASP A 365 -2.63 -12.66 -11.75
CA ASP A 365 -3.68 -12.45 -10.74
C ASP A 365 -3.44 -13.27 -9.46
N THR A 366 -4.18 -12.93 -8.40
CA THR A 366 -4.25 -13.61 -7.09
C THR A 366 -2.99 -13.53 -6.22
N LEU A 367 -2.13 -12.52 -6.46
CA LEU A 367 -0.95 -12.27 -5.63
C LEU A 367 -1.31 -11.83 -4.20
N ASP A 368 -2.49 -11.26 -4.02
CA ASP A 368 -3.08 -10.91 -2.73
C ASP A 368 -3.50 -12.13 -1.89
N THR A 369 -3.36 -13.36 -2.41
CA THR A 369 -3.35 -14.57 -1.56
C THR A 369 -2.30 -14.47 -0.44
N ALA A 370 -1.22 -13.71 -0.66
CA ALA A 370 -0.22 -13.42 0.36
C ALA A 370 -0.79 -12.64 1.57
N ASP A 371 -1.87 -11.88 1.42
CA ASP A 371 -2.50 -11.16 2.52
C ASP A 371 -3.19 -12.15 3.49
N LEU A 372 -3.69 -13.27 2.96
CA LEU A 372 -4.28 -14.37 3.74
C LEU A 372 -3.22 -15.36 4.25
N TYR A 373 -2.20 -15.63 3.43
CA TYR A 373 -1.14 -16.61 3.71
C TYR A 373 0.26 -16.00 3.55
N PRO A 374 0.73 -15.12 4.46
CA PRO A 374 1.99 -14.38 4.28
C PRO A 374 3.23 -15.26 4.06
N LYS A 375 3.20 -16.52 4.51
CA LYS A 375 4.30 -17.49 4.33
C LYS A 375 4.58 -17.83 2.87
N ILE A 376 3.62 -17.65 1.96
CA ILE A 376 3.77 -17.98 0.53
C ILE A 376 4.34 -16.81 -0.29
N ALA A 377 4.42 -15.61 0.32
CA ALA A 377 4.89 -14.40 -0.34
C ALA A 377 6.22 -14.58 -1.10
N PRO A 378 7.25 -15.26 -0.54
CA PRO A 378 8.49 -15.49 -1.28
C PRO A 378 8.31 -16.32 -2.56
N GLY A 379 7.39 -17.29 -2.56
CA GLY A 379 7.07 -18.11 -3.72
C GLY A 379 6.42 -17.29 -4.84
N LEU A 380 5.45 -16.43 -4.49
CA LEU A 380 4.81 -15.52 -5.45
C LEU A 380 5.81 -14.53 -6.05
N VAL A 381 6.64 -13.89 -5.21
CA VAL A 381 7.69 -12.97 -5.67
C VAL A 381 8.65 -13.68 -6.63
N LYS A 382 9.08 -14.90 -6.28
CA LYS A 382 9.95 -15.72 -7.12
C LYS A 382 9.33 -16.01 -8.49
N ILE A 383 8.04 -16.37 -8.55
CA ILE A 383 7.34 -16.59 -9.82
C ILE A 383 7.43 -15.35 -10.71
N VAL A 384 7.13 -14.16 -10.18
CA VAL A 384 7.18 -12.90 -10.96
C VAL A 384 8.59 -12.61 -11.48
N GLN A 385 9.61 -12.80 -10.62
CA GLN A 385 11.01 -12.58 -10.97
C GLN A 385 11.51 -13.57 -12.02
N ASP A 386 11.15 -14.86 -11.88
CA ASP A 386 11.51 -15.91 -12.85
C ASP A 386 10.85 -15.66 -14.21
N LEU A 387 9.59 -15.21 -14.23
CA LEU A 387 8.90 -14.83 -15.47
C LEU A 387 9.60 -13.67 -16.17
N ARG A 388 9.98 -12.61 -15.44
CA ARG A 388 10.75 -11.50 -16.00
C ARG A 388 12.11 -11.96 -16.53
N ALA A 389 12.82 -12.81 -15.78
CA ALA A 389 14.13 -13.31 -16.18
C ALA A 389 14.04 -14.18 -17.45
N THR A 390 12.99 -15.00 -17.56
CA THR A 390 12.77 -15.90 -18.70
C THR A 390 12.27 -15.14 -19.93
N TYR A 391 11.41 -14.14 -19.74
CA TYR A 391 10.78 -13.37 -20.80
C TYR A 391 11.09 -11.87 -20.64
N PRO A 392 12.33 -11.44 -20.90
CA PRO A 392 12.76 -10.06 -20.68
C PRO A 392 11.94 -9.05 -21.49
N ASP A 393 11.38 -9.42 -22.64
CA ASP A 393 10.59 -8.51 -23.49
C ASP A 393 9.08 -8.63 -23.27
N ALA A 394 8.61 -9.59 -22.46
CA ALA A 394 7.18 -9.74 -22.22
C ALA A 394 6.62 -8.58 -21.40
N VAL A 395 5.38 -8.17 -21.73
CA VAL A 395 4.61 -7.28 -20.87
C VAL A 395 4.13 -8.07 -19.65
N ILE A 396 4.46 -7.62 -18.44
CA ILE A 396 3.98 -8.24 -17.19
C ILE A 396 3.15 -7.24 -16.42
N VAL A 397 1.87 -7.54 -16.25
CA VAL A 397 0.93 -6.76 -15.44
C VAL A 397 0.58 -7.57 -14.21
N GLN A 398 0.80 -7.02 -13.02
CA GLN A 398 0.38 -7.63 -11.77
C GLN A 398 -0.98 -7.08 -11.33
N ASN A 399 -1.94 -7.93 -10.98
CA ASN A 399 -3.16 -7.50 -10.30
C ASN A 399 -2.94 -7.43 -8.78
N ARG A 400 -3.26 -6.29 -8.16
CA ARG A 400 -3.18 -6.08 -6.71
C ARG A 400 -1.86 -6.60 -6.12
N GLY A 401 -1.91 -7.51 -5.13
CA GLY A 401 -0.73 -8.06 -4.46
C GLY A 401 0.13 -6.98 -3.82
N PHE A 402 -0.49 -5.92 -3.29
CA PHE A 402 0.20 -4.69 -2.91
C PHE A 402 1.23 -4.90 -1.80
N ALA A 403 1.02 -5.86 -0.91
CA ALA A 403 2.01 -6.28 0.09
C ALA A 403 3.34 -6.74 -0.53
N LEU A 404 3.30 -7.26 -1.76
CA LEU A 404 4.46 -7.76 -2.49
C LEU A 404 5.03 -6.74 -3.49
N LEU A 405 4.29 -5.65 -3.74
CA LEU A 405 4.56 -4.77 -4.88
C LEU A 405 5.96 -4.15 -4.86
N ASN A 406 6.50 -3.81 -3.68
CA ASN A 406 7.87 -3.30 -3.59
C ASN A 406 8.94 -4.33 -4.05
N GLN A 407 8.67 -5.62 -3.88
CA GLN A 407 9.55 -6.72 -4.33
C GLN A 407 9.38 -7.03 -5.82
N THR A 408 8.15 -6.90 -6.33
CA THR A 408 7.80 -7.29 -7.71
C THR A 408 7.86 -6.13 -8.70
N ALA A 409 7.76 -4.88 -8.26
CA ALA A 409 7.78 -3.67 -9.10
C ALA A 409 8.95 -3.62 -10.09
N PRO A 410 10.20 -4.00 -9.72
CA PRO A 410 11.31 -4.06 -10.68
C PRO A 410 11.15 -5.11 -11.79
N SER A 411 10.21 -6.04 -11.65
CA SER A 411 9.99 -7.15 -12.58
C SER A 411 8.71 -7.02 -13.40
N ILE A 412 7.89 -6.00 -13.16
CA ILE A 412 6.60 -5.78 -13.84
C ILE A 412 6.59 -4.47 -14.60
N ASP A 413 5.72 -4.36 -15.61
CA ASP A 413 5.54 -3.15 -16.40
C ASP A 413 4.38 -2.30 -15.88
N ALA A 414 3.37 -2.94 -15.28
CA ALA A 414 2.26 -2.25 -14.65
C ALA A 414 1.72 -3.03 -13.44
N VAL A 415 1.11 -2.29 -12.53
CA VAL A 415 0.22 -2.84 -11.51
C VAL A 415 -1.22 -2.42 -11.79
N MET A 416 -2.15 -3.35 -11.68
CA MET A 416 -3.57 -3.07 -11.70
C MET A 416 -4.06 -2.82 -10.28
N TYR A 417 -4.68 -1.66 -10.09
CA TYR A 417 -5.43 -1.31 -8.91
C TYR A 417 -6.90 -1.61 -9.14
N GLU A 418 -7.33 -2.73 -8.56
CA GLU A 418 -8.70 -3.17 -8.57
C GLU A 418 -9.20 -3.25 -7.11
N SER A 419 -10.30 -2.63 -6.68
CA SER A 419 -10.98 -1.50 -7.30
C SER A 419 -10.46 -0.19 -6.72
N PHE A 420 -10.29 0.83 -7.55
CA PHE A 420 -9.71 2.10 -7.13
C PHE A 420 -10.76 3.10 -6.67
N SER A 421 -11.81 3.32 -7.46
CA SER A 421 -12.83 4.35 -7.29
C SER A 421 -14.24 3.78 -7.15
N SER A 422 -14.56 2.64 -7.78
CA SER A 422 -15.85 1.97 -7.63
C SER A 422 -15.73 0.45 -7.64
N SER A 423 -16.49 -0.22 -6.78
CA SER A 423 -16.41 -1.67 -6.60
C SER A 423 -17.77 -2.34 -6.68
N TYR A 424 -17.75 -3.65 -6.91
CA TYR A 424 -18.91 -4.52 -6.81
C TYR A 424 -18.98 -5.14 -5.41
N ASN A 425 -20.12 -4.99 -4.75
CA ASN A 425 -20.41 -5.66 -3.49
C ASN A 425 -21.09 -7.01 -3.76
N PHE A 426 -20.40 -8.12 -3.44
CA PHE A 426 -20.89 -9.48 -3.70
C PHE A 426 -22.14 -9.86 -2.90
N ASP A 427 -22.27 -9.37 -1.67
CA ASP A 427 -23.43 -9.66 -0.81
C ASP A 427 -24.70 -8.96 -1.32
N LYS A 428 -24.57 -7.66 -1.62
CA LYS A 428 -25.67 -6.80 -2.06
C LYS A 428 -25.91 -6.88 -3.56
N LYS A 429 -24.96 -7.39 -4.33
CA LYS A 429 -24.95 -7.42 -5.80
C LYS A 429 -25.15 -6.04 -6.42
N THR A 430 -24.44 -5.05 -5.86
CA THR A 430 -24.56 -3.64 -6.27
C THR A 430 -23.18 -3.04 -6.52
N TYR A 431 -23.14 -2.06 -7.42
CA TYR A 431 -21.96 -1.26 -7.71
C TYR A 431 -22.01 0.03 -6.89
N GLY A 432 -20.87 0.47 -6.37
CA GLY A 432 -20.82 1.65 -5.52
C GLY A 432 -19.44 2.23 -5.36
N ASN A 433 -19.43 3.40 -4.71
CA ASN A 433 -18.24 4.22 -4.55
C ASN A 433 -17.27 3.60 -3.53
N VAL A 434 -15.99 3.60 -3.87
CA VAL A 434 -14.88 3.39 -2.92
C VAL A 434 -13.85 4.51 -3.11
N ASN A 435 -12.95 4.67 -2.14
CA ASN A 435 -11.83 5.59 -2.24
C ASN A 435 -10.55 4.83 -1.91
N GLY A 436 -10.09 3.99 -2.84
CA GLY A 436 -8.86 3.22 -2.68
C GLY A 436 -7.66 4.14 -2.46
N ASP A 437 -6.78 3.79 -1.54
CA ASP A 437 -5.61 4.59 -1.20
C ASP A 437 -4.55 4.56 -2.31
N PRO A 438 -4.29 5.69 -3.00
CA PRO A 438 -3.29 5.71 -4.07
C PRO A 438 -1.85 5.79 -3.55
N SER A 439 -1.64 6.15 -2.28
CA SER A 439 -0.35 6.62 -1.78
C SER A 439 0.80 5.65 -2.07
N PHE A 440 0.51 4.36 -1.98
CA PHE A 440 1.48 3.30 -2.15
C PHE A 440 1.85 3.01 -3.60
N VAL A 441 0.90 3.08 -4.52
CA VAL A 441 1.18 2.90 -5.96
C VAL A 441 1.71 4.19 -6.58
N GLU A 442 1.30 5.35 -6.07
CA GLU A 442 1.74 6.66 -6.58
C GLU A 442 3.25 6.85 -6.42
N ALA A 443 3.81 6.39 -5.29
CA ALA A 443 5.25 6.42 -5.05
C ALA A 443 6.04 5.62 -6.10
N LEU A 444 5.52 4.46 -6.52
CA LEU A 444 6.11 3.63 -7.57
C LEU A 444 5.82 4.19 -8.96
N SER A 445 4.66 4.80 -9.15
CA SER A 445 4.27 5.42 -10.42
C SER A 445 5.19 6.59 -10.77
N LYS A 446 5.53 7.42 -9.79
CA LYS A 446 6.53 8.49 -9.93
C LYS A 446 7.93 7.97 -10.30
N ARG A 447 8.23 6.70 -10.01
CA ARG A 447 9.48 6.03 -10.42
C ARG A 447 9.40 5.41 -11.82
N GLY A 448 8.21 5.35 -12.44
CA GLY A 448 8.01 4.84 -13.80
C GLY A 448 7.06 3.65 -13.93
N LEU A 449 6.56 3.09 -12.82
CA LEU A 449 5.59 2.00 -12.86
C LEU A 449 4.24 2.48 -13.41
N LYS A 450 3.67 1.78 -14.39
CA LYS A 450 2.31 2.10 -14.83
C LYS A 450 1.27 1.55 -13.86
N VAL A 451 0.23 2.35 -13.62
CA VAL A 451 -0.89 1.98 -12.75
C VAL A 451 -2.15 1.95 -13.60
N LEU A 452 -2.80 0.79 -13.65
CA LEU A 452 -4.06 0.56 -14.34
C LEU A 452 -5.19 0.55 -13.30
N ALA A 453 -6.10 1.51 -13.33
CA ALA A 453 -7.23 1.57 -12.40
C ALA A 453 -8.44 0.84 -13.00
N LEU A 454 -8.74 -0.36 -12.47
CA LEU A 454 -9.90 -1.15 -12.86
C LEU A 454 -11.04 -0.90 -11.88
N ASP A 455 -12.14 -0.38 -12.39
CA ASP A 455 -13.31 0.01 -11.61
C ASP A 455 -14.59 -0.63 -12.16
N TYR A 456 -15.63 -0.71 -11.32
CA TYR A 456 -16.82 -1.49 -11.60
C TYR A 456 -18.11 -0.68 -11.52
N ALA A 457 -18.80 -0.60 -12.66
CA ALA A 457 -20.10 0.08 -12.78
C ALA A 457 -20.92 -0.54 -13.92
N GLN A 458 -22.25 -0.46 -13.84
CA GLN A 458 -23.11 -0.79 -14.99
C GLN A 458 -23.00 0.29 -16.08
N PRO A 459 -23.23 -0.05 -17.37
CA PRO A 459 -23.12 0.91 -18.47
C PRO A 459 -24.11 2.08 -18.34
N GLU A 460 -25.22 1.92 -17.63
CA GLU A 460 -26.18 3.01 -17.38
C GLU A 460 -25.71 4.00 -16.30
N GLN A 461 -24.67 3.67 -15.52
CA GLN A 461 -24.15 4.50 -14.42
C GLN A 461 -23.09 5.49 -14.92
N GLN A 462 -23.42 6.29 -15.93
CA GLN A 462 -22.48 7.21 -16.61
C GLN A 462 -21.81 8.24 -15.67
N ASP A 463 -22.52 8.73 -14.65
CA ASP A 463 -21.95 9.62 -13.63
C ASP A 463 -20.86 8.93 -12.81
N LEU A 464 -21.06 7.64 -12.49
CA LEU A 464 -20.10 6.84 -11.74
C LEU A 464 -18.84 6.59 -12.59
N ILE A 465 -19.04 6.14 -13.83
CA ILE A 465 -17.96 5.91 -14.81
C ILE A 465 -17.13 7.19 -15.00
N THR A 466 -17.79 8.32 -15.26
CA THR A 466 -17.12 9.61 -15.46
C THR A 466 -16.27 10.00 -14.25
N ARG A 467 -16.80 9.82 -13.05
CA ARG A 467 -16.06 10.12 -11.81
C ARG A 467 -14.85 9.20 -11.63
N ASP A 468 -14.99 7.91 -11.91
CA ASP A 468 -13.91 6.93 -11.77
C ASP A 468 -12.74 7.28 -12.69
N TYR A 469 -13.05 7.61 -13.94
CA TYR A 469 -12.08 8.10 -14.92
C TYR A 469 -11.40 9.40 -14.47
N GLN A 470 -12.16 10.39 -13.99
CA GLN A 470 -11.60 11.64 -13.48
C GLN A 470 -10.67 11.41 -12.29
N ARG A 471 -11.07 10.55 -11.35
CA ARG A 471 -10.30 10.23 -10.16
C ARG A 471 -8.99 9.53 -10.53
N ALA A 472 -9.04 8.47 -11.33
CA ALA A 472 -7.84 7.77 -11.82
C ALA A 472 -6.88 8.71 -12.56
N LYS A 473 -7.40 9.51 -13.52
CA LYS A 473 -6.60 10.49 -14.28
C LYS A 473 -5.98 11.55 -13.36
N SER A 474 -6.62 11.92 -12.25
CA SER A 474 -6.05 12.90 -11.28
C SER A 474 -4.78 12.41 -10.58
N PHE A 475 -4.55 11.09 -10.53
CA PHE A 475 -3.31 10.47 -10.03
C PHE A 475 -2.36 10.03 -11.15
N GLY A 476 -2.69 10.32 -12.42
CA GLY A 476 -1.92 9.85 -13.58
C GLY A 476 -2.07 8.36 -13.88
N PHE A 477 -3.10 7.70 -13.34
CA PHE A 477 -3.39 6.29 -13.62
C PHE A 477 -4.18 6.16 -14.92
N VAL A 478 -4.05 5.01 -15.59
CA VAL A 478 -4.83 4.69 -16.79
C VAL A 478 -6.13 4.01 -16.34
N PRO A 479 -7.32 4.58 -16.57
CA PRO A 479 -8.60 4.00 -16.14
C PRO A 479 -9.22 3.01 -17.13
N TYR A 480 -9.93 2.01 -16.60
CA TYR A 480 -10.91 1.21 -17.32
C TYR A 480 -12.08 0.85 -16.40
N VAL A 481 -13.31 1.00 -16.90
CA VAL A 481 -14.53 0.59 -16.17
C VAL A 481 -15.26 -0.49 -16.94
N SER A 482 -15.73 -1.52 -16.23
CA SER A 482 -16.56 -2.60 -16.80
C SER A 482 -17.50 -3.20 -15.75
N THR A 483 -18.18 -4.28 -16.10
CA THR A 483 -18.96 -5.12 -15.17
C THR A 483 -18.02 -6.07 -14.42
N ILE A 484 -18.48 -6.59 -13.27
CA ILE A 484 -17.66 -7.54 -12.47
C ILE A 484 -17.29 -8.83 -13.23
N ASN A 485 -18.10 -9.23 -14.21
CA ASN A 485 -17.82 -10.41 -15.04
C ASN A 485 -16.77 -10.15 -16.12
N LEU A 486 -16.45 -8.88 -16.39
CA LEU A 486 -15.54 -8.46 -17.47
C LEU A 486 -15.97 -9.01 -18.84
N ASP A 487 -17.27 -9.20 -19.04
CA ASP A 487 -17.89 -9.82 -20.22
C ASP A 487 -18.48 -8.80 -21.21
N LYS A 488 -18.18 -7.51 -21.00
CA LYS A 488 -18.64 -6.41 -21.84
C LYS A 488 -17.54 -5.38 -22.06
N VAL A 489 -17.41 -4.93 -23.30
CA VAL A 489 -16.61 -3.75 -23.66
C VAL A 489 -17.57 -2.62 -24.00
N TYR A 490 -17.52 -1.55 -23.20
CA TYR A 490 -18.38 -0.38 -23.40
C TYR A 490 -17.97 0.36 -24.68
N GLU A 491 -18.97 0.91 -25.38
CA GLU A 491 -18.74 1.64 -26.63
C GLU A 491 -17.95 2.93 -26.40
N ALA A 492 -18.13 3.55 -25.24
CA ALA A 492 -17.39 4.73 -24.82
C ALA A 492 -16.92 4.56 -23.37
N ASN A 493 -15.62 4.48 -23.22
CA ASN A 493 -14.90 4.58 -21.95
C ASN A 493 -14.17 5.94 -21.99
N PRO A 494 -14.54 6.91 -21.13
CA PRO A 494 -14.31 8.35 -21.35
C PRO A 494 -12.88 8.93 -21.12
#